data_AF-A0A7C6XW17-F1
#
_entry.id   AF-A0A7C6XW17-F1
#
_cell.length_a   1.000
_cell.length_b   1.000
_cell.length_c   1.000
_cell.angle_alpha   90.00
_cell.angle_beta   90.00
_cell.angle_gamma   90.00
#
_symmetry.space_group_name_H-M   'P 1'
#
loop_
_entity.id
_entity.type
_entity.pdbx_description
1 polymer ?
#
loop_
_entity_poly.entity_id
_entity_poly.type
_entity_poly.pdbx_seq_one_letter_code
_entity_poly.pdbx_strand_id
1 'polypeptide(L)'
;MELARALFPDVALMDVSMPLMDGIEATSIIHRDLPRVQVVGLSMFAEQEMAQRMYNAGAADYLSKSGDLSEIVRAIRRAARVRRDR
;
A
#
# COMPACT_ATOMS: atom_id res chain seq x y z
N MET A 1 -10.50 -7.22 -1.69
CA MET A 1 -10.30 -7.02 -3.16
C MET A 1 -11.50 -6.43 -3.87
N GLU A 2 -12.71 -6.91 -3.60
CA GLU A 2 -13.95 -6.44 -4.26
C GLU A 2 -14.08 -4.91 -4.32
N LEU A 3 -13.91 -4.22 -3.18
CA LEU A 3 -13.97 -2.75 -3.13
C LEU A 3 -12.91 -2.07 -3.99
N ALA A 4 -11.69 -2.60 -4.05
CA ALA A 4 -10.64 -2.03 -4.89
C ALA A 4 -11.00 -2.14 -6.39
N ARG A 5 -11.64 -3.25 -6.79
CA ARG A 5 -12.15 -3.44 -8.16
C ARG A 5 -13.38 -2.59 -8.46
N ALA A 6 -14.24 -2.36 -7.48
CA ALA A 6 -15.46 -1.57 -7.67
C ALA A 6 -15.18 -0.06 -7.68
N LEU A 7 -14.25 0.39 -6.84
CA LEU A 7 -14.00 1.82 -6.61
C LEU A 7 -12.82 2.37 -7.42
N PHE A 8 -11.94 1.51 -7.96
CA PHE A 8 -10.73 1.89 -8.69
C PHE A 8 -9.96 3.06 -8.03
N PRO A 9 -9.55 2.91 -6.75
CA PRO A 9 -8.94 4.01 -6.03
C PRO A 9 -7.58 4.40 -6.63
N ASP A 10 -7.22 5.67 -6.53
CA ASP A 10 -5.87 6.12 -6.89
C ASP A 10 -4.81 5.51 -5.98
N VAL A 11 -5.14 5.43 -4.68
CA VAL A 11 -4.26 4.93 -3.64
C VAL A 11 -5.06 4.04 -2.69
N ALA A 12 -4.51 2.86 -2.38
CA ALA A 12 -4.99 2.00 -1.32
C ALA A 12 -4.01 2.03 -0.14
N LEU A 13 -4.50 2.38 1.05
CA LEU A 13 -3.77 2.12 2.30
C LEU A 13 -3.97 0.66 2.67
N MET A 14 -2.87 -0.07 2.84
CA MET A 14 -2.91 -1.49 3.15
C MET A 14 -2.26 -1.74 4.51
N ASP A 15 -2.99 -2.40 5.40
CA ASP A 15 -2.40 -2.96 6.61
C ASP A 15 -1.58 -4.21 6.26
N VAL A 16 -0.37 -4.33 6.79
CA VAL A 16 0.43 -5.56 6.66
C VAL A 16 -0.09 -6.67 7.56
N SER A 17 -0.52 -6.34 8.77
CA SER A 17 -0.97 -7.31 9.78
C SER A 17 -2.49 -7.41 9.78
N MET A 18 -3.04 -8.01 8.74
CA MET A 18 -4.47 -8.31 8.65
C MET A 18 -4.80 -9.74 9.09
N PRO A 19 -5.95 -9.98 9.74
CA PRO A 19 -6.48 -11.32 9.93
C PRO A 19 -6.92 -11.90 8.58
N LEU A 20 -6.80 -13.23 8.43
CA LEU A 20 -7.26 -14.03 7.28
C LEU A 20 -6.42 -13.94 5.98
N MET A 21 -5.88 -12.77 5.62
CA MET A 21 -5.04 -12.59 4.43
C MET A 21 -3.87 -11.66 4.74
N ASP A 22 -2.65 -12.03 4.34
CA ASP A 22 -1.46 -11.19 4.52
C ASP A 22 -1.58 -9.92 3.64
N GLY A 23 -1.34 -8.74 4.21
CA GLY A 23 -1.34 -7.47 3.47
C GLY A 23 -0.33 -7.43 2.32
N ILE A 24 0.76 -8.19 2.41
CA ILE A 24 1.74 -8.37 1.33
C ILE A 24 1.10 -9.13 0.17
N GLU A 25 0.42 -10.23 0.44
CA GLU A 25 -0.28 -11.02 -0.58
C GLU A 25 -1.38 -10.18 -1.25
N ALA A 26 -2.16 -9.47 -0.42
CA ALA A 26 -3.18 -8.55 -0.89
C ALA A 26 -2.59 -7.49 -1.85
N THR A 27 -1.42 -6.94 -1.49
CA THR A 27 -0.74 -5.95 -2.32
C THR A 27 -0.27 -6.52 -3.65
N SER A 28 0.29 -7.73 -3.64
CA SER A 28 0.69 -8.43 -4.88
C SER A 28 -0.50 -8.63 -5.83
N ILE A 29 -1.67 -9.01 -5.29
CA ILE A 29 -2.91 -9.16 -6.06
C ILE A 29 -3.37 -7.82 -6.63
N ILE A 30 -3.38 -6.75 -5.83
CA ILE A 30 -3.77 -5.41 -6.29
C ILE A 30 -2.81 -4.91 -7.37
N HIS A 31 -1.51 -5.05 -7.16
CA HIS A 31 -0.49 -4.60 -8.11
C HIS A 31 -0.62 -5.30 -9.46
N ARG A 32 -0.87 -6.62 -9.46
CA ARG A 32 -1.05 -7.41 -10.67
C ARG A 32 -2.38 -7.12 -11.39
N ASP A 33 -3.48 -7.09 -10.63
CA ASP A 33 -4.82 -7.07 -11.23
C ASP A 33 -5.36 -5.64 -11.44
N LEU A 34 -4.82 -4.66 -10.71
CA LEU A 34 -5.20 -3.25 -10.73
C LEU A 34 -3.92 -2.36 -10.77
N PRO A 35 -3.08 -2.45 -11.82
CA PRO A 35 -1.74 -1.85 -11.85
C PRO A 35 -1.71 -0.31 -11.75
N ARG A 36 -2.86 0.34 -11.87
CA ARG A 36 -3.02 1.80 -11.68
C ARG A 36 -3.17 2.19 -10.21
N VAL A 37 -3.65 1.29 -9.36
CA VAL A 37 -3.82 1.51 -7.92
C VAL A 37 -2.45 1.52 -7.28
N GLN A 38 -2.08 2.61 -6.60
CA GLN A 38 -0.86 2.66 -5.82
C GLN A 38 -1.12 2.14 -4.40
N VAL A 39 -0.32 1.21 -3.90
CA VAL A 39 -0.49 0.68 -2.54
C VAL A 39 0.53 1.32 -1.60
N VAL A 40 0.07 1.84 -0.47
CA VAL A 40 0.91 2.30 0.64
C VAL A 40 0.70 1.37 1.81
N GLY A 41 1.74 0.60 2.16
CA GLY A 41 1.72 -0.36 3.26
C GLY A 41 1.89 0.32 4.62
N LEU A 42 1.16 -0.16 5.62
CA LEU A 42 1.19 0.31 7.00
C LEU A 42 1.41 -0.88 7.95
N SER A 43 2.38 -0.77 8.86
CA SER A 43 2.65 -1.80 9.87
C SER A 43 2.80 -1.20 11.27
N MET A 44 2.50 -1.99 12.31
CA MET A 44 2.81 -1.61 13.70
C MET A 44 4.33 -1.53 13.96
N PHE A 45 5.11 -2.35 13.25
CA PHE A 45 6.56 -2.41 13.35
C PHE A 45 7.17 -2.21 11.95
N ALA A 46 7.91 -1.11 11.76
CA ALA A 46 8.55 -0.78 10.49
C ALA A 46 9.91 -1.50 10.36
N GLU A 47 9.88 -2.83 10.34
CA GLU A 47 11.07 -3.65 10.14
C GLU A 47 11.53 -3.64 8.68
N GLN A 48 12.85 -3.61 8.46
CA GLN A 48 13.42 -3.55 7.10
C GLN A 48 13.02 -4.74 6.22
N GLU A 49 12.97 -5.95 6.79
CA GLU A 49 12.57 -7.14 6.05
C GLU A 49 11.13 -7.04 5.55
N MET A 50 10.23 -6.54 6.40
CA MET A 50 8.82 -6.34 6.04
C MET A 50 8.67 -5.28 4.96
N ALA A 51 9.43 -4.18 5.06
CA ALA A 51 9.48 -3.15 4.02
C ALA A 51 9.91 -3.76 2.67
N GLN A 52 10.97 -4.57 2.66
CA GLN A 52 11.45 -5.20 1.43
C GLN A 52 10.40 -6.15 0.82
N ARG A 53 9.72 -6.95 1.65
CA ARG A 53 8.63 -7.83 1.19
C ARG A 53 7.47 -7.03 0.60
N MET A 54 7.10 -5.92 1.22
CA MET A 54 6.07 -5.02 0.71
C MET A 54 6.44 -4.39 -0.64
N TYR A 55 7.67 -3.89 -0.79
CA TYR A 55 8.15 -3.35 -2.05
C TYR A 55 8.19 -4.41 -3.15
N ASN A 56 8.66 -5.62 -2.83
CA ASN A 56 8.68 -6.74 -3.77
C ASN A 56 7.27 -7.15 -4.22
N ALA A 57 6.25 -6.97 -3.37
CA ALA A 57 4.85 -7.17 -3.72
C ALA A 57 4.24 -6.04 -4.57
N GLY A 58 4.98 -4.94 -4.80
CA GLY A 58 4.54 -3.84 -5.66
C GLY A 58 3.94 -2.64 -4.91
N ALA A 59 4.20 -2.51 -3.60
CA ALA A 59 3.86 -1.28 -2.89
C ALA A 59 4.68 -0.08 -3.39
N ALA A 60 4.03 1.09 -3.42
CA ALA A 60 4.66 2.36 -3.74
C ALA A 60 5.38 2.98 -2.54
N ASP A 61 4.93 2.70 -1.31
CA ASP A 61 5.52 3.20 -0.06
C ASP A 61 5.19 2.26 1.11
N TYR A 62 5.95 2.34 2.20
CA TYR A 62 5.74 1.56 3.42
C TYR A 62 6.09 2.38 4.67
N LEU A 63 5.14 2.49 5.60
CA LEU A 63 5.27 3.34 6.79
C LEU A 63 4.84 2.61 8.07
N SER A 64 5.32 3.14 9.20
CA SER A 64 4.79 2.76 10.51
C SER A 64 3.41 3.38 10.75
N LYS A 65 2.48 2.59 11.31
CA LYS A 65 1.16 3.04 11.78
C LYS A 65 1.23 3.95 13.00
N SER A 66 2.28 3.81 13.81
CA SER A 66 2.54 4.62 15.01
C SER A 66 3.36 5.88 14.70
N GLY A 67 3.71 6.10 13.43
CA GLY A 67 4.43 7.29 12.98
C GLY A 67 3.56 8.55 12.96
N ASP A 68 4.17 9.65 12.54
CA ASP A 68 3.46 10.92 12.38
C ASP A 68 2.41 10.79 11.26
N LEU A 69 1.16 11.12 11.57
CA LEU A 69 0.05 11.13 10.60
C LEU A 69 0.37 12.00 9.37
N SER A 70 1.16 13.06 9.55
CA SER A 70 1.61 13.91 8.44
C SER A 70 2.44 13.15 7.42
N GLU A 71 3.19 12.11 7.83
CA GLU A 71 3.95 11.24 6.93
C GLU A 71 3.05 10.36 6.08
N ILE A 72 2.02 9.78 6.70
CA ILE A 72 1.00 8.98 5.99
C ILE A 72 0.30 9.84 4.94
N VAL A 73 -0.13 11.05 5.31
CA VAL A 73 -0.77 12.00 4.38
C VAL A 73 0.19 12.38 3.24
N ARG A 74 1.47 12.60 3.54
CA ARG A 74 2.50 12.87 2.51
C ARG A 74 2.67 11.69 1.56
N ALA A 75 2.74 10.46 2.06
CA ALA A 75 2.88 9.25 1.24
C ALA A 75 1.68 9.06 0.30
N ILE A 76 0.45 9.21 0.80
CA ILE A 76 -0.76 9.15 -0.03
C ILE A 76 -0.70 10.17 -1.16
N ARG A 77 -0.34 11.43 -0.85
CA ARG A 77 -0.25 12.49 -1.86
C ARG A 77 0.85 12.21 -2.90
N ARG A 78 1.99 11.64 -2.50
CA ARG A 78 3.05 11.22 -3.43
C ARG A 78 2.58 10.10 -4.34
N ALA A 79 2.00 9.04 -3.78
CA ALA A 79 1.48 7.91 -4.52
C ALA A 79 0.41 8.33 -5.54
N ALA A 80 -0.53 9.20 -5.13
CA ALA A 80 -1.57 9.70 -6.02
C ALA A 80 -1.03 10.51 -7.21
N ARG A 81 0.14 11.15 -7.08
CA ARG A 81 0.78 11.86 -8.19
C ARG A 81 1.38 10.90 -9.22
N VAL A 82 2.05 9.84 -8.76
CA VAL A 82 2.64 8.81 -9.66
C VAL A 82 1.56 8.19 -10.57
N ARG A 83 0.34 8.00 -10.06
CA ARG A 83 -0.79 7.54 -10.86
C ARG A 83 -1.17 8.50 -11.99
N ARG A 84 -1.05 9.82 -11.79
CA ARG A 84 -1.45 10.83 -12.80
C ARG A 84 -0.47 10.92 -13.96
N ASP A 85 0.77 10.50 -13.73
CA ASP A 85 1.86 10.59 -14.71
C ASP A 85 2.00 9.31 -15.56
N ARG A 86 1.13 8.30 -15.35
CA ARG A 86 1.06 7.02 -16.08
C ARG A 86 -0.29 6.82 -16.78
#